data_AF-A0A6I1JSQ0-F1
#
_entry.id   AF-A0A6I1JSQ0-F1
#
_cell.length_a   1.000
_cell.length_b   1.000
_cell.length_c   1.000
_cell.angle_alpha   90.00
_cell.angle_beta   90.00
_cell.angle_gamma   90.00
#
_symmetry.space_group_name_H-M   'P 1'
#
loop_
_entity.id
_entity.type
_entity.pdbx_description
1 polymer ?
#
loop_
_entity_poly.entity_id
_entity_poly.type
_entity_poly.pdbx_seq_one_letter_code
_entity_poly.pdbx_strand_id
1 'polypeptide(L)'
;MSANEVTSRRSRRGQEAEATAHQPIRLLTSAATALLLSLASPCSAAPGDSAIVLYNSSVEESKATAAHYFTARGVPANNVIGLPLPTSETMTRKEFREQLQEPLLKALAERGLWKLRADALTREFNLTNSPAVTESSIRYAVLCFGVPLKITRDNSLAEASAEKLPPELHRNEAAVDSELAALPLAAGRHQITSALPNRNYAATNPAALHPTNGILLVARLDGPTAAIARGLVDKALVAERDGLWGRAYFDARGIRDGGYLTGDEWLRKAAETVRRFAFETALDDTAPTFSAGFPLSQIGLYAGWYDGNVSGPFTRDKVEFLPGAVAYHLHSFSAHTLRSADKNWCGPLLAKGATATLGCVEEPFLAGTPDLGVFFHRLTAAGWTLGEAAYAAQGSLSWQTTIVGDPLYRPFGRHPGELHTDLLKRRSPLVAWSHLRVVNLNLAQGTSAAEMVGYLNEQAETKTSAVLLEKLGDLQLKLEKPELAVESWDKALANQPTPQQRVRLLLARAEQLTKLGREIPALVAWQELEKLLPPSPELNRVKERLEEAKVRLKPKK
;
A
#
# COMPACT_ATOMS: atom_id res chain seq x y z
N MET A 1 41.04 8.27 -58.43
CA MET A 1 41.05 9.63 -59.01
C MET A 1 40.45 10.52 -57.93
N SER A 2 41.18 11.21 -57.06
CA SER A 2 42.05 12.38 -57.31
C SER A 2 41.34 13.50 -58.09
N ALA A 3 41.44 14.79 -57.74
CA ALA A 3 41.88 15.51 -56.54
C ALA A 3 41.67 17.02 -56.83
N ASN A 4 41.51 17.87 -55.80
CA ASN A 4 41.97 19.28 -55.80
C ASN A 4 41.36 20.26 -56.87
N GLU A 5 41.39 21.60 -56.78
CA GLU A 5 41.78 22.60 -55.77
C GLU A 5 41.29 24.01 -56.21
N VAL A 6 41.10 24.96 -55.26
CA VAL A 6 41.56 26.40 -55.33
C VAL A 6 40.85 27.32 -56.41
N THR A 7 40.54 28.63 -56.24
CA THR A 7 41.22 29.77 -55.57
C THR A 7 40.31 31.00 -55.34
N SER A 8 40.53 31.77 -54.26
CA SER A 8 40.57 33.26 -54.23
C SER A 8 39.26 34.10 -54.39
N ARG A 9 39.16 35.41 -54.01
CA ARG A 9 40.16 36.40 -53.50
C ARG A 9 39.46 37.63 -52.83
N ARG A 10 40.18 38.29 -51.89
CA ARG A 10 40.04 39.70 -51.38
C ARG A 10 38.72 40.11 -50.69
N SER A 11 38.66 40.75 -49.51
CA SER A 11 39.51 41.67 -48.71
C SER A 11 39.26 43.17 -48.90
N ARG A 12 38.70 43.83 -47.85
CA ARG A 12 39.09 45.17 -47.35
C ARG A 12 38.57 45.42 -45.91
N ARG A 13 39.44 46.06 -45.14
CA ARG A 13 39.34 46.69 -43.78
C ARG A 13 38.03 47.48 -43.59
N GLY A 14 37.41 47.59 -42.40
CA GLY A 14 37.89 48.20 -41.12
C GLY A 14 37.54 49.71 -41.12
N GLN A 15 37.04 50.39 -40.08
CA GLN A 15 37.00 50.18 -38.61
C GLN A 15 35.96 51.15 -37.95
N GLU A 16 35.65 51.02 -36.64
CA GLU A 16 34.99 52.03 -35.73
C GLU A 16 33.50 52.43 -35.97
N ALA A 17 32.67 52.85 -34.99
CA ALA A 17 32.67 52.71 -33.51
C ALA A 17 31.27 53.04 -32.87
N GLU A 18 31.03 52.49 -31.67
CA GLU A 18 30.16 52.93 -30.54
C GLU A 18 28.61 53.15 -30.59
N ALA A 19 28.00 52.67 -29.48
CA ALA A 19 26.91 53.26 -28.66
C ALA A 19 25.39 52.94 -28.88
N THR A 20 24.87 52.21 -27.89
CA THR A 20 23.61 52.38 -27.10
C THR A 20 22.19 51.94 -27.57
N ALA A 21 21.49 51.39 -26.55
CA ALA A 21 20.04 51.41 -26.27
C ALA A 21 19.06 50.36 -26.87
N HIS A 22 18.62 49.46 -25.98
CA HIS A 22 17.27 48.88 -25.81
C HIS A 22 16.38 48.52 -27.02
N GLN A 23 16.15 47.21 -27.20
CA GLN A 23 14.80 46.64 -27.41
C GLN A 23 14.64 45.31 -26.65
N PRO A 24 13.41 44.91 -26.24
CA PRO A 24 13.22 43.87 -25.24
C PRO A 24 13.34 42.46 -25.81
N ILE A 25 14.09 41.60 -25.10
CA ILE A 25 14.00 40.15 -25.28
C ILE A 25 12.59 39.73 -24.88
N ARG A 26 11.78 39.33 -25.87
CA ARG A 26 10.48 38.71 -25.61
C ARG A 26 10.72 37.44 -24.79
N LEU A 27 10.21 37.42 -23.56
CA LEU A 27 10.11 36.19 -22.79
C LEU A 27 9.28 35.19 -23.60
N LEU A 28 9.96 34.19 -24.17
CA LEU A 28 9.31 32.95 -24.58
C LEU A 28 8.79 32.29 -23.31
N THR A 29 7.49 32.43 -23.07
CA THR A 29 6.74 31.64 -22.11
C THR A 29 6.71 30.20 -22.60
N SER A 30 7.81 29.48 -22.40
CA SER A 30 7.90 28.04 -22.64
C SER A 30 7.00 27.34 -21.64
N ALA A 31 5.76 27.11 -22.04
CA ALA A 31 4.83 26.25 -21.32
C ALA A 31 5.42 24.84 -21.29
N ALA A 32 6.10 24.49 -20.19
CA ALA A 32 6.53 23.14 -19.87
C ALA A 32 5.31 22.28 -19.48
N THR A 33 4.37 22.13 -20.42
CA THR A 33 3.21 21.25 -20.28
C THR A 33 3.70 19.81 -20.41
N ALA A 34 4.25 19.29 -19.31
CA ALA A 34 4.72 17.91 -19.23
C ALA A 34 3.56 16.97 -19.52
N LEU A 35 3.58 16.38 -20.72
CA LEU A 35 2.48 15.62 -21.27
C LEU A 35 2.42 14.23 -20.60
N LEU A 36 1.64 14.14 -19.51
CA LEU A 36 1.30 12.91 -18.79
C LEU A 36 0.47 11.96 -19.68
N LEU A 37 1.09 11.38 -20.70
CA LEU A 37 0.55 10.28 -21.51
C LEU A 37 1.05 8.92 -21.00
N SER A 38 0.68 8.60 -19.77
CA SER A 38 0.53 7.20 -19.40
C SER A 38 -0.80 6.71 -19.96
N LEU A 39 -0.78 5.77 -20.92
CA LEU A 39 -1.99 5.10 -21.43
C LEU A 39 -2.55 4.12 -20.39
N ALA A 40 -3.01 4.66 -19.26
CA ALA A 40 -3.87 3.98 -18.32
C ALA A 40 -5.32 4.28 -18.71
N SER A 41 -6.03 3.28 -19.24
CA SER A 41 -7.46 3.40 -19.53
C SER A 41 -8.21 3.82 -18.26
N PRO A 42 -9.04 4.88 -18.28
CA PRO A 42 -9.76 5.32 -17.10
C PRO A 42 -10.70 4.21 -16.64
N CYS A 43 -10.39 3.63 -15.48
CA CYS A 43 -11.18 2.55 -14.88
C CYS A 43 -11.90 3.12 -13.67
N SER A 44 -13.19 3.46 -13.87
CA SER A 44 -14.08 3.94 -12.81
C SER A 44 -14.03 3.05 -11.57
N ALA A 45 -14.47 3.58 -10.43
CA ALA A 45 -14.68 2.78 -9.21
C ALA A 45 -15.48 1.51 -9.55
N ALA A 46 -15.06 0.37 -9.01
CA ALA A 46 -15.74 -0.90 -9.29
C ALA A 46 -17.17 -0.83 -8.76
N PRO A 47 -18.19 -1.19 -9.57
CA PRO A 47 -19.59 -0.94 -9.21
C PRO A 47 -20.06 -1.91 -8.11
N GLY A 48 -20.88 -1.40 -7.18
CA GLY A 48 -21.36 -2.16 -6.01
C GLY A 48 -22.33 -3.30 -6.34
N ASP A 49 -22.87 -3.34 -7.55
CA ASP A 49 -23.67 -4.46 -8.08
C ASP A 49 -22.87 -5.76 -8.25
N SER A 50 -21.55 -5.63 -8.44
CA SER A 50 -20.61 -6.75 -8.54
C SER A 50 -20.21 -7.36 -7.18
N ALA A 51 -20.73 -6.84 -6.06
CA ALA A 51 -20.41 -7.32 -4.71
C ALA A 51 -21.63 -7.88 -3.99
N ILE A 52 -21.44 -8.96 -3.21
CA ILE A 52 -22.35 -9.32 -2.11
C ILE A 52 -21.86 -8.76 -0.78
N VAL A 53 -22.80 -8.49 0.12
CA VAL A 53 -22.52 -8.09 1.50
C VAL A 53 -23.09 -9.15 2.43
N LEU A 54 -22.22 -9.82 3.16
CA LEU A 54 -22.58 -10.86 4.12
C LEU A 54 -22.35 -10.34 5.55
N TYR A 55 -23.38 -10.42 6.38
CA TYR A 55 -23.31 -10.02 7.79
C TYR A 55 -23.82 -11.12 8.72
N ASN A 56 -23.31 -11.11 9.96
CA ASN A 56 -23.79 -11.96 11.02
C ASN A 56 -25.08 -11.35 11.60
N SER A 57 -26.23 -11.97 11.36
CA SER A 57 -27.52 -11.47 11.86
C SER A 57 -27.66 -11.60 13.39
N SER A 58 -26.77 -12.32 14.05
CA SER A 58 -26.67 -12.41 15.52
C SER A 58 -25.93 -11.22 16.16
N VAL A 59 -25.40 -10.28 15.37
CA VAL A 59 -24.60 -9.13 15.83
C VAL A 59 -25.11 -7.84 15.18
N GLU A 60 -25.69 -6.93 15.95
CA GLU A 60 -26.30 -5.70 15.40
C GLU A 60 -25.25 -4.78 14.76
N GLU A 61 -24.03 -4.74 15.29
CA GLU A 61 -22.90 -4.01 14.68
C GLU A 61 -22.49 -4.57 13.31
N SER A 62 -22.74 -5.86 13.05
CA SER A 62 -22.51 -6.48 11.74
C SER A 62 -23.51 -5.94 10.72
N LYS A 63 -24.79 -5.93 11.08
CA LYS A 63 -25.89 -5.37 10.30
C LYS A 63 -25.72 -3.87 10.05
N ALA A 64 -25.28 -3.12 11.06
CA ALA A 64 -24.94 -1.69 10.90
C ALA A 64 -23.75 -1.47 9.94
N THR A 65 -22.76 -2.36 9.94
CA THR A 65 -21.62 -2.31 9.01
C THR A 65 -22.06 -2.66 7.58
N ALA A 66 -22.96 -3.63 7.41
CA ALA A 66 -23.56 -3.95 6.12
C ALA A 66 -24.42 -2.81 5.56
N ALA A 67 -25.25 -2.18 6.40
CA ALA A 67 -26.07 -1.03 6.01
C ALA A 67 -25.20 0.18 5.58
N HIS A 68 -24.07 0.39 6.27
CA HIS A 68 -23.09 1.41 5.89
C HIS A 68 -22.52 1.13 4.50
N TYR A 69 -22.01 -0.08 4.25
CA TYR A 69 -21.42 -0.43 2.96
C TYR A 69 -22.44 -0.43 1.81
N PHE A 70 -23.63 -0.98 2.06
CA PHE A 70 -24.77 -0.95 1.14
C PHE A 70 -25.04 0.47 0.63
N THR A 71 -25.12 1.43 1.56
CA THR A 71 -25.36 2.84 1.25
C THR A 71 -24.15 3.47 0.53
N ALA A 72 -22.93 3.22 1.03
CA ALA A 72 -21.72 3.86 0.57
C ALA A 72 -21.26 3.41 -0.84
N ARG A 73 -21.52 2.16 -1.21
CA ARG A 73 -21.19 1.57 -2.53
C ARG A 73 -22.38 1.37 -3.46
N GLY A 74 -23.61 1.67 -3.01
CA GLY A 74 -24.83 1.47 -3.81
C GLY A 74 -25.09 0.01 -4.15
N VAL A 75 -24.80 -0.91 -3.22
CA VAL A 75 -24.99 -2.35 -3.42
C VAL A 75 -26.49 -2.66 -3.57
N PRO A 76 -26.92 -3.50 -4.54
CA PRO A 76 -28.32 -3.90 -4.66
C PRO A 76 -28.84 -4.60 -3.41
N ALA A 77 -30.10 -4.37 -3.03
CA ALA A 77 -30.71 -5.03 -1.87
C ALA A 77 -30.72 -6.57 -1.98
N ASN A 78 -30.83 -7.10 -3.20
CA ASN A 78 -30.72 -8.53 -3.50
C ASN A 78 -29.33 -9.11 -3.16
N ASN A 79 -28.29 -8.29 -3.08
CA ASN A 79 -26.92 -8.72 -2.81
C ASN A 79 -26.57 -8.69 -1.30
N VAL A 80 -27.47 -8.21 -0.44
CA VAL A 80 -27.27 -8.15 1.02
C VAL A 80 -27.86 -9.40 1.68
N ILE A 81 -27.02 -10.17 2.37
CA ILE A 81 -27.35 -11.47 2.97
C ILE A 81 -26.98 -11.44 4.44
N GLY A 82 -27.94 -11.75 5.32
CA GLY A 82 -27.71 -11.95 6.74
C GLY A 82 -27.84 -13.42 7.09
N LEU A 83 -26.87 -13.98 7.80
CA LEU A 83 -26.90 -15.35 8.31
C LEU A 83 -26.66 -15.36 9.83
N PRO A 84 -27.35 -16.21 10.61
CA PRO A 84 -27.08 -16.35 12.04
C PRO A 84 -25.80 -17.16 12.22
N LEU A 85 -24.71 -16.50 12.59
CA LEU A 85 -23.38 -17.10 12.76
C LEU A 85 -22.90 -16.98 14.21
N PRO A 86 -21.89 -17.77 14.64
CA PRO A 86 -21.26 -17.60 15.94
C PRO A 86 -20.71 -16.18 16.12
N THR A 87 -20.75 -15.65 17.34
CA THR A 87 -20.30 -14.28 17.65
C THR A 87 -18.79 -14.20 17.92
N SER A 88 -18.11 -15.33 18.03
CA SER A 88 -16.67 -15.47 18.14
C SER A 88 -15.94 -15.27 16.81
N GLU A 89 -14.65 -14.91 16.85
CA GLU A 89 -13.78 -14.92 15.66
C GLU A 89 -13.51 -16.34 15.11
N THR A 90 -13.83 -17.38 15.88
CA THR A 90 -13.67 -18.79 15.51
C THR A 90 -15.01 -19.44 15.22
N MET A 91 -15.05 -20.35 14.25
CA MET A 91 -16.15 -21.31 14.05
C MET A 91 -15.59 -22.71 13.74
N THR A 92 -16.35 -23.76 14.00
CA THR A 92 -15.98 -25.14 13.62
C THR A 92 -16.21 -25.42 12.14
N ARG A 93 -15.59 -26.48 11.60
CA ARG A 93 -15.86 -26.96 10.23
C ARG A 93 -17.32 -27.31 9.98
N LYS A 94 -18.02 -27.82 11.00
CA LYS A 94 -19.45 -28.10 10.96
C LYS A 94 -20.28 -26.80 10.84
N GLU A 95 -20.04 -25.83 11.71
CA GLU A 95 -20.72 -24.53 11.67
C GLU A 95 -20.44 -23.78 10.35
N PHE A 96 -19.20 -23.83 9.85
CA PHE A 96 -18.87 -23.22 8.55
C PHE A 96 -19.71 -23.82 7.43
N ARG A 97 -19.84 -25.16 7.36
CA ARG A 97 -20.66 -25.82 6.35
C ARG A 97 -22.14 -25.49 6.50
N GLU A 98 -22.70 -25.75 7.67
CA GLU A 98 -24.16 -25.77 7.91
C GLU A 98 -24.77 -24.37 8.09
N GLN A 99 -24.03 -23.41 8.64
CA GLN A 99 -24.56 -22.06 8.96
C GLN A 99 -24.12 -20.99 7.96
N LEU A 100 -23.01 -21.22 7.24
CA LEU A 100 -22.43 -20.24 6.32
C LEU A 100 -22.40 -20.74 4.87
N GLN A 101 -21.63 -21.78 4.56
CA GLN A 101 -21.34 -22.24 3.21
C GLN A 101 -22.59 -22.69 2.45
N GLU A 102 -23.36 -23.62 3.01
CA GLU A 102 -24.57 -24.17 2.36
C GLU A 102 -25.70 -23.12 2.27
N PRO A 103 -26.03 -22.34 3.34
CA PRO A 103 -27.00 -21.25 3.23
C PRO A 103 -26.60 -20.16 2.25
N LEU A 104 -25.31 -19.78 2.18
CA LEU A 104 -24.82 -18.81 1.21
C LEU A 104 -24.93 -19.32 -0.22
N LEU A 105 -24.48 -20.54 -0.50
CA LEU A 105 -24.58 -21.14 -1.83
C LEU A 105 -26.03 -21.22 -2.31
N LYS A 106 -26.94 -21.62 -1.42
CA LYS A 106 -28.39 -21.63 -1.67
C LYS A 106 -28.90 -20.22 -2.01
N ALA A 107 -28.58 -19.23 -1.17
CA ALA A 107 -29.01 -17.84 -1.38
C ALA A 107 -28.47 -17.25 -2.70
N LEU A 108 -27.23 -17.57 -3.08
CA LEU A 108 -26.63 -17.11 -4.34
C LEU A 108 -27.35 -17.68 -5.58
N ALA A 109 -27.78 -18.94 -5.52
CA ALA A 109 -28.55 -19.57 -6.59
C ALA A 109 -30.01 -19.06 -6.64
N GLU A 110 -30.71 -19.06 -5.50
CA GLU A 110 -32.13 -18.63 -5.41
C GLU A 110 -32.34 -17.16 -5.80
N ARG A 111 -31.35 -16.30 -5.54
CA ARG A 111 -31.37 -14.87 -5.90
C ARG A 111 -30.90 -14.58 -7.33
N GLY A 112 -30.58 -15.61 -8.12
CA GLY A 112 -30.09 -15.49 -9.49
C GLY A 112 -28.71 -14.85 -9.63
N LEU A 113 -27.95 -14.75 -8.53
CA LEU A 113 -26.60 -14.15 -8.54
C LEU A 113 -25.57 -15.09 -9.16
N TRP A 114 -25.74 -16.40 -8.96
CA TRP A 114 -24.96 -17.48 -9.58
C TRP A 114 -25.85 -18.50 -10.29
N LYS A 115 -25.35 -19.02 -11.41
CA LYS A 115 -25.88 -20.22 -12.06
C LYS A 115 -24.87 -21.36 -11.93
N LEU A 116 -25.20 -22.33 -11.08
CA LEU A 116 -24.40 -23.55 -10.91
C LEU A 116 -24.59 -24.49 -12.11
N ARG A 117 -23.60 -25.32 -12.41
CA ARG A 117 -23.83 -26.48 -13.30
C ARG A 117 -24.74 -27.50 -12.64
N ALA A 118 -25.44 -28.26 -13.48
CA ALA A 118 -26.26 -29.40 -13.05
C ALA A 118 -25.48 -30.47 -12.27
N ASP A 119 -24.18 -30.65 -12.56
CA ASP A 119 -23.29 -31.59 -11.87
C ASP A 119 -22.62 -31.01 -10.61
N ALA A 120 -22.77 -29.71 -10.32
CA ALA A 120 -21.94 -29.00 -9.35
C ALA A 120 -21.99 -29.57 -7.92
N LEU A 121 -23.13 -30.16 -7.52
CA LEU A 121 -23.34 -30.70 -6.17
C LEU A 121 -23.02 -32.21 -6.06
N THR A 122 -22.81 -32.91 -7.17
CA THR A 122 -22.61 -34.37 -7.22
C THR A 122 -21.27 -34.79 -7.80
N ARG A 123 -20.61 -33.91 -8.59
CA ARG A 123 -19.30 -34.14 -9.21
C ARG A 123 -18.20 -34.30 -8.16
N GLU A 124 -17.31 -35.27 -8.38
CA GLU A 124 -16.08 -35.41 -7.61
C GLU A 124 -15.09 -34.27 -7.87
N PHE A 125 -14.40 -33.82 -6.82
CA PHE A 125 -13.43 -32.74 -6.93
C PHE A 125 -12.16 -33.18 -7.65
N ASN A 126 -11.72 -32.36 -8.59
CA ASN A 126 -10.42 -32.44 -9.23
C ASN A 126 -9.96 -31.01 -9.54
N LEU A 127 -8.70 -30.69 -9.23
CA LEU A 127 -8.11 -29.37 -9.42
C LEU A 127 -8.02 -28.93 -10.90
N THR A 128 -8.30 -29.79 -11.88
CA THR A 128 -8.43 -29.43 -13.31
C THR A 128 -9.87 -29.26 -13.79
N ASN A 129 -10.88 -29.56 -12.96
CA ASN A 129 -12.29 -29.40 -13.32
C ASN A 129 -12.63 -27.94 -13.71
N SER A 130 -13.58 -27.77 -14.64
CA SER A 130 -14.22 -26.46 -14.84
C SER A 130 -14.83 -25.95 -13.52
N PRO A 131 -14.84 -24.64 -13.22
CA PRO A 131 -15.41 -24.09 -11.98
C PRO A 131 -16.92 -24.30 -11.86
N ALA A 132 -17.44 -24.69 -10.70
CA ALA A 132 -18.86 -25.03 -10.48
C ALA A 132 -19.88 -23.96 -10.95
N VAL A 133 -19.50 -22.67 -10.92
CA VAL A 133 -20.31 -21.54 -11.41
C VAL A 133 -20.13 -21.34 -12.91
N THR A 134 -21.23 -21.22 -13.66
CA THR A 134 -21.24 -20.98 -15.13
C THR A 134 -21.53 -19.53 -15.50
N GLU A 135 -22.40 -18.87 -14.75
CA GLU A 135 -22.77 -17.47 -14.92
C GLU A 135 -22.79 -16.82 -13.53
N SER A 136 -22.35 -15.56 -13.43
CA SER A 136 -22.30 -14.81 -12.19
C SER A 136 -22.51 -13.32 -12.47
N SER A 137 -23.41 -12.67 -11.74
CA SER A 137 -23.53 -11.20 -11.74
C SER A 137 -22.57 -10.53 -10.74
N ILE A 138 -22.04 -11.33 -9.80
CA ILE A 138 -21.14 -10.87 -8.74
C ILE A 138 -19.71 -11.37 -8.97
N ARG A 139 -18.77 -10.74 -8.28
CA ARG A 139 -17.34 -11.03 -8.36
C ARG A 139 -16.64 -10.90 -7.00
N TYR A 140 -17.20 -10.08 -6.12
CA TYR A 140 -16.67 -9.80 -4.79
C TYR A 140 -17.63 -10.25 -3.69
N ALA A 141 -17.08 -10.57 -2.52
CA ALA A 141 -17.86 -10.75 -1.30
C ALA A 141 -17.26 -9.92 -0.16
N VAL A 142 -18.14 -9.23 0.57
CA VAL A 142 -17.79 -8.31 1.64
C VAL A 142 -18.32 -8.86 2.95
N LEU A 143 -17.44 -9.44 3.76
CA LEU A 143 -17.81 -9.93 5.09
C LEU A 143 -17.82 -8.75 6.08
N CYS A 144 -18.90 -8.57 6.81
CA CYS A 144 -19.00 -7.49 7.79
C CYS A 144 -18.49 -7.92 9.18
N PHE A 145 -18.03 -6.95 9.97
CA PHE A 145 -17.64 -7.10 11.38
C PHE A 145 -18.52 -8.11 12.12
N GLY A 146 -17.92 -9.09 12.80
CA GLY A 146 -18.67 -10.13 13.52
C GLY A 146 -19.07 -11.37 12.70
N VAL A 147 -18.78 -11.43 11.40
CA VAL A 147 -18.64 -12.71 10.69
C VAL A 147 -17.35 -13.39 11.18
N PRO A 148 -17.36 -14.69 11.55
CA PRO A 148 -16.17 -15.39 12.03
C PRO A 148 -14.96 -15.24 11.10
N LEU A 149 -13.77 -15.14 11.70
CA LEU A 149 -12.49 -14.90 11.04
C LEU A 149 -11.87 -16.20 10.51
N LYS A 150 -11.90 -17.25 11.32
CA LYS A 150 -11.18 -18.50 11.06
C LYS A 150 -11.96 -19.73 11.46
N ILE A 151 -11.69 -20.82 10.74
CA ILE A 151 -12.29 -22.13 10.95
C ILE A 151 -11.30 -22.99 11.73
N THR A 152 -11.73 -23.55 12.85
CA THR A 152 -10.88 -24.39 13.71
C THR A 152 -10.58 -25.73 13.04
N ARG A 153 -9.39 -26.27 13.31
CA ARG A 153 -9.00 -27.63 12.90
C ARG A 153 -10.00 -28.67 13.41
N ASP A 154 -10.38 -29.59 12.53
CA ASP A 154 -11.20 -30.76 12.83
C ASP A 154 -10.31 -32.02 12.79
N ASN A 155 -9.99 -32.56 13.96
CA ASN A 155 -9.14 -33.75 14.08
C ASN A 155 -9.88 -35.06 13.69
N SER A 156 -11.19 -35.02 13.43
CA SER A 156 -11.98 -36.17 12.96
C SER A 156 -12.10 -36.23 11.44
N LEU A 157 -11.74 -35.15 10.73
CA LEU A 157 -11.77 -35.07 9.27
C LEU A 157 -10.56 -35.81 8.69
N ALA A 158 -10.83 -36.93 8.02
CA ALA A 158 -9.85 -37.70 7.26
C ALA A 158 -10.26 -37.72 5.77
N GLU A 159 -9.35 -37.26 4.91
CA GLU A 159 -9.49 -37.35 3.44
C GLU A 159 -8.37 -38.24 2.88
N ALA A 160 -8.70 -39.18 1.98
CA ALA A 160 -7.72 -40.08 1.38
C ALA A 160 -6.64 -39.35 0.53
N SER A 161 -6.86 -38.09 0.17
CA SER A 161 -5.86 -37.23 -0.45
C SER A 161 -4.74 -36.81 0.50
N ALA A 162 -5.00 -36.78 1.81
CA ALA A 162 -4.03 -36.36 2.84
C ALA A 162 -2.83 -37.31 2.95
N GLU A 163 -3.04 -38.61 2.75
CA GLU A 163 -1.98 -39.64 2.80
C GLU A 163 -0.82 -39.40 1.82
N LYS A 164 -1.07 -38.61 0.77
CA LYS A 164 -0.08 -38.25 -0.28
C LYS A 164 0.70 -36.97 0.03
N LEU A 165 0.39 -36.30 1.14
CA LEU A 165 0.98 -35.03 1.55
C LEU A 165 1.98 -35.23 2.72
N PRO A 166 3.00 -34.36 2.85
CA PRO A 166 3.81 -34.27 4.07
C PRO A 166 2.96 -34.04 5.32
N PRO A 167 3.28 -34.64 6.48
CA PRO A 167 2.49 -34.51 7.72
C PRO A 167 2.26 -33.07 8.18
N GLU A 168 3.18 -32.15 7.89
CA GLU A 168 3.10 -30.73 8.19
C GLU A 168 1.96 -30.03 7.44
N LEU A 169 1.49 -30.63 6.34
CA LEU A 169 0.38 -30.18 5.51
C LEU A 169 -0.95 -30.91 5.81
N HIS A 170 -1.00 -31.81 6.81
CA HIS A 170 -2.24 -32.49 7.24
C HIS A 170 -3.11 -31.57 8.10
N ARG A 171 -3.41 -30.39 7.56
CA ARG A 171 -4.05 -29.25 8.23
C ARG A 171 -5.36 -28.94 7.53
N ASN A 172 -6.37 -28.58 8.30
CA ASN A 172 -7.72 -28.30 7.79
C ASN A 172 -8.39 -27.12 8.54
N GLU A 173 -7.62 -26.35 9.29
CA GLU A 173 -7.95 -24.97 9.68
C GLU A 173 -7.72 -24.00 8.50
N ALA A 174 -8.50 -22.92 8.41
CA ALA A 174 -8.37 -21.91 7.36
C ALA A 174 -8.97 -20.56 7.77
N ALA A 175 -8.64 -19.48 7.05
CA ALA A 175 -9.42 -18.25 7.08
C ALA A 175 -10.77 -18.46 6.38
N VAL A 176 -11.85 -17.96 6.98
CA VAL A 176 -13.21 -18.03 6.41
C VAL A 176 -13.25 -17.40 5.01
N ASP A 177 -12.52 -16.30 4.83
CA ASP A 177 -12.38 -15.56 3.58
C ASP A 177 -11.74 -16.42 2.47
N SER A 178 -10.71 -17.22 2.80
CA SER A 178 -9.97 -18.05 1.84
C SER A 178 -10.76 -19.28 1.37
N GLU A 179 -11.64 -19.79 2.23
CA GLU A 179 -12.57 -20.90 1.95
C GLU A 179 -13.75 -20.45 1.10
N LEU A 180 -14.36 -19.30 1.45
CA LEU A 180 -15.39 -18.68 0.63
C LEU A 180 -14.85 -18.27 -0.75
N ALA A 181 -13.57 -17.93 -0.87
CA ALA A 181 -12.93 -17.64 -2.16
C ALA A 181 -12.87 -18.86 -3.10
N ALA A 182 -12.74 -20.07 -2.54
CA ALA A 182 -12.75 -21.33 -3.27
C ALA A 182 -14.18 -21.84 -3.59
N LEU A 183 -15.24 -21.25 -3.01
CA LEU A 183 -16.63 -21.68 -3.20
C LEU A 183 -17.04 -21.85 -4.68
N PRO A 184 -16.68 -20.96 -5.63
CA PRO A 184 -17.04 -21.13 -7.04
C PRO A 184 -16.31 -22.27 -7.75
N LEU A 185 -15.21 -22.78 -7.20
CA LEU A 185 -14.42 -23.85 -7.81
C LEU A 185 -15.20 -25.17 -7.86
N ALA A 186 -15.81 -25.54 -6.73
CA ALA A 186 -16.39 -26.86 -6.49
C ALA A 186 -17.74 -26.82 -5.75
N ALA A 187 -18.42 -25.66 -5.71
CA ALA A 187 -19.60 -25.44 -4.86
C ALA A 187 -19.35 -25.81 -3.38
N GLY A 188 -18.11 -25.60 -2.91
CA GLY A 188 -17.67 -25.93 -1.55
C GLY A 188 -17.50 -27.44 -1.28
N ARG A 189 -17.43 -28.26 -2.33
CA ARG A 189 -17.06 -29.69 -2.27
C ARG A 189 -15.57 -29.92 -2.61
N HIS A 190 -14.72 -28.91 -2.44
CA HIS A 190 -13.28 -29.03 -2.64
C HIS A 190 -12.62 -29.84 -1.53
N GLN A 191 -11.40 -30.33 -1.79
CA GLN A 191 -10.55 -30.94 -0.76
C GLN A 191 -10.24 -29.90 0.33
N ILE A 192 -10.44 -30.26 1.60
CA ILE A 192 -10.29 -29.34 2.75
C ILE A 192 -8.89 -29.44 3.37
N THR A 193 -8.23 -30.59 3.27
CA THR A 193 -6.89 -30.82 3.82
C THR A 193 -5.82 -30.20 2.93
N SER A 194 -4.98 -29.34 3.53
CA SER A 194 -3.94 -28.52 2.88
C SER A 194 -4.46 -27.38 1.99
N ALA A 195 -3.54 -26.54 1.56
CA ALA A 195 -3.78 -25.40 0.68
C ALA A 195 -4.20 -25.86 -0.73
N LEU A 196 -5.19 -25.18 -1.31
CA LEU A 196 -5.55 -25.36 -2.72
C LEU A 196 -4.77 -24.37 -3.60
N PRO A 197 -4.09 -24.81 -4.67
CA PRO A 197 -3.41 -23.89 -5.58
C PRO A 197 -4.37 -22.90 -6.24
N ASN A 198 -4.07 -21.61 -6.13
CA ASN A 198 -4.82 -20.55 -6.80
C ASN A 198 -4.49 -20.51 -8.29
N ARG A 199 -5.42 -20.97 -9.14
CA ARG A 199 -5.28 -20.92 -10.62
C ARG A 199 -5.07 -19.50 -11.17
N ASN A 200 -5.41 -18.47 -10.41
CA ASN A 200 -5.30 -17.05 -10.81
C ASN A 200 -4.12 -16.33 -10.16
N TYR A 201 -3.19 -17.06 -9.53
CA TYR A 201 -1.92 -16.48 -9.06
C TYR A 201 -1.17 -15.79 -10.21
N ALA A 202 -0.57 -14.64 -9.90
CA ALA A 202 0.14 -13.77 -10.82
C ALA A 202 -0.67 -13.31 -12.06
N ALA A 203 -2.00 -13.46 -12.08
CA ALA A 203 -2.86 -13.05 -13.20
C ALA A 203 -2.53 -11.65 -13.72
N THR A 204 -2.53 -11.47 -15.04
CA THR A 204 -2.18 -10.20 -15.73
C THR A 204 -3.40 -9.48 -16.30
N ASN A 205 -4.56 -10.13 -16.33
CA ASN A 205 -5.85 -9.56 -16.71
C ASN A 205 -6.81 -9.68 -15.51
N PRO A 206 -7.40 -8.58 -15.01
CA PRO A 206 -8.30 -8.65 -13.87
C PRO A 206 -9.54 -9.51 -14.18
N ALA A 207 -10.00 -9.57 -15.43
CA ALA A 207 -11.17 -10.38 -15.81
C ALA A 207 -10.99 -11.89 -15.59
N ALA A 208 -9.76 -12.38 -15.41
CA ALA A 208 -9.51 -13.76 -14.98
C ALA A 208 -10.03 -14.03 -13.56
N LEU A 209 -10.01 -13.02 -12.68
CA LEU A 209 -10.43 -13.13 -11.29
C LEU A 209 -11.95 -13.06 -11.15
N HIS A 210 -12.66 -14.13 -11.52
CA HIS A 210 -14.13 -14.18 -11.57
C HIS A 210 -14.69 -15.54 -11.10
N PRO A 211 -15.92 -15.63 -10.54
CA PRO A 211 -16.49 -16.91 -10.09
C PRO A 211 -16.59 -17.98 -11.18
N THR A 212 -16.83 -17.59 -12.44
CA THR A 212 -16.81 -18.52 -13.59
C THR A 212 -15.43 -19.10 -13.89
N ASN A 213 -14.38 -18.50 -13.33
CA ASN A 213 -12.98 -18.94 -13.38
C ASN A 213 -12.52 -19.56 -12.04
N GLY A 214 -13.46 -19.80 -11.11
CA GLY A 214 -13.23 -20.56 -9.88
C GLY A 214 -12.75 -19.76 -8.68
N ILE A 215 -12.93 -18.44 -8.69
CA ILE A 215 -12.53 -17.58 -7.56
C ILE A 215 -13.59 -16.52 -7.26
N LEU A 216 -13.92 -16.38 -5.98
CA LEU A 216 -14.71 -15.27 -5.43
C LEU A 216 -13.74 -14.34 -4.67
N LEU A 217 -13.80 -13.03 -4.93
CA LEU A 217 -12.89 -12.07 -4.32
C LEU A 217 -13.43 -11.63 -2.95
N VAL A 218 -13.11 -12.39 -1.91
CA VAL A 218 -13.59 -12.15 -0.54
C VAL A 218 -12.67 -11.20 0.21
N ALA A 219 -13.23 -10.20 0.87
CA ALA A 219 -12.54 -9.42 1.88
C ALA A 219 -13.51 -9.03 3.00
N ARG A 220 -12.98 -8.58 4.12
CA ARG A 220 -13.78 -8.21 5.30
C ARG A 220 -13.63 -6.75 5.71
N LEU A 221 -14.77 -6.12 6.02
CA LEU A 221 -14.85 -4.86 6.74
C LEU A 221 -14.86 -5.19 8.22
N ASP A 222 -13.67 -5.27 8.80
CA ASP A 222 -13.46 -5.79 10.14
C ASP A 222 -12.27 -5.08 10.84
N GLY A 223 -12.11 -5.30 12.14
CA GLY A 223 -11.04 -4.69 12.94
C GLY A 223 -11.40 -4.61 14.43
N PRO A 224 -10.60 -3.92 15.26
CA PRO A 224 -10.78 -3.97 16.71
C PRO A 224 -12.13 -3.45 17.21
N THR A 225 -12.80 -2.60 16.42
CA THR A 225 -14.18 -2.18 16.66
C THR A 225 -14.96 -2.07 15.35
N ALA A 226 -16.29 -2.15 15.42
CA ALA A 226 -17.16 -1.92 14.27
C ALA A 226 -17.07 -0.48 13.71
N ALA A 227 -16.63 0.49 14.53
CA ALA A 227 -16.35 1.85 14.06
C ALA A 227 -15.11 1.89 13.15
N ILE A 228 -14.05 1.15 13.48
CA ILE A 228 -12.88 0.98 12.61
C ILE A 228 -13.29 0.29 11.31
N ALA A 229 -14.10 -0.78 11.40
CA ALA A 229 -14.59 -1.54 10.23
C ALA A 229 -15.34 -0.66 9.21
N ARG A 230 -16.29 0.18 9.65
CA ARG A 230 -16.97 1.15 8.78
C ARG A 230 -16.02 2.20 8.22
N GLY A 231 -15.12 2.71 9.06
CA GLY A 231 -14.10 3.68 8.67
C GLY A 231 -13.12 3.21 7.58
N LEU A 232 -13.00 1.90 7.32
CA LEU A 232 -12.22 1.39 6.19
C LEU A 232 -12.84 1.81 4.85
N VAL A 233 -14.18 1.75 4.76
CA VAL A 233 -14.95 2.17 3.58
C VAL A 233 -14.78 3.67 3.36
N ASP A 234 -14.93 4.46 4.43
CA ASP A 234 -14.85 5.91 4.37
C ASP A 234 -13.48 6.40 3.91
N LYS A 235 -12.40 5.80 4.44
CA LYS A 235 -11.02 6.10 4.03
C LYS A 235 -10.72 5.65 2.60
N ALA A 236 -11.28 4.52 2.15
CA ALA A 236 -11.16 4.05 0.78
C ALA A 236 -11.81 5.03 -0.21
N LEU A 237 -13.06 5.46 0.08
CA LEU A 237 -13.78 6.44 -0.75
C LEU A 237 -13.11 7.82 -0.77
N VAL A 238 -12.54 8.27 0.35
CA VAL A 238 -11.72 9.50 0.39
C VAL A 238 -10.50 9.38 -0.52
N ALA A 239 -9.80 8.24 -0.53
CA ALA A 239 -8.62 8.03 -1.38
C ALA A 239 -8.95 7.78 -2.85
N GLU A 240 -10.12 7.22 -3.19
CA GLU A 240 -10.61 7.17 -4.57
C GLU A 240 -10.97 8.57 -5.10
N ARG A 241 -11.59 9.40 -4.25
CA ARG A 241 -11.91 10.79 -4.59
C ARG A 241 -10.67 11.65 -4.75
N ASP A 242 -9.80 11.67 -3.73
CA ASP A 242 -8.71 12.64 -3.62
C ASP A 242 -7.33 12.09 -3.99
N GLY A 243 -7.19 10.77 -4.20
CA GLY A 243 -5.94 10.07 -4.52
C GLY A 243 -5.26 9.41 -3.32
N LEU A 244 -4.49 8.34 -3.59
CA LEU A 244 -3.57 7.74 -2.62
C LEU A 244 -2.22 8.47 -2.62
N TRP A 245 -1.94 9.13 -1.50
CA TRP A 245 -0.75 9.96 -1.26
C TRP A 245 0.14 9.38 -0.15
N GLY A 246 1.22 10.09 0.16
CA GLY A 246 2.15 9.71 1.23
C GLY A 246 3.41 9.04 0.73
N ARG A 247 4.22 8.62 1.69
CA ARG A 247 5.50 7.91 1.52
C ARG A 247 5.29 6.40 1.62
N ALA A 248 6.17 5.64 0.99
CA ALA A 248 6.19 4.19 1.02
C ALA A 248 7.38 3.69 1.84
N TYR A 249 7.15 2.70 2.71
CA TYR A 249 8.14 2.20 3.66
C TYR A 249 8.19 0.67 3.61
N PHE A 250 9.38 0.12 3.35
CA PHE A 250 9.62 -1.32 3.28
C PHE A 250 10.71 -1.70 4.28
N ASP A 251 10.47 -2.78 5.03
CA ASP A 251 11.28 -3.23 6.16
C ASP A 251 11.67 -4.70 5.91
N ALA A 252 12.76 -4.90 5.15
CA ALA A 252 13.29 -6.20 4.76
C ALA A 252 14.50 -6.59 5.63
N ARG A 253 14.76 -7.89 5.78
CA ARG A 253 15.67 -8.42 6.81
C ARG A 253 17.13 -8.54 6.38
N GLY A 254 17.48 -8.08 5.18
CA GLY A 254 18.83 -8.18 4.62
C GLY A 254 19.24 -9.60 4.20
N ILE A 255 18.32 -10.56 4.13
CA ILE A 255 18.54 -11.97 3.81
C ILE A 255 18.97 -12.12 2.34
N ARG A 256 20.05 -12.87 2.11
CA ARG A 256 20.67 -13.07 0.77
C ARG A 256 20.66 -14.52 0.27
N ASP A 257 20.31 -15.48 1.12
CA ASP A 257 20.32 -16.91 0.82
C ASP A 257 19.30 -17.69 1.67
N GLY A 258 19.21 -19.00 1.43
CA GLY A 258 18.33 -19.91 2.16
C GLY A 258 16.84 -19.79 1.82
N GLY A 259 16.02 -20.63 2.47
CA GLY A 259 14.58 -20.73 2.19
C GLY A 259 13.74 -19.49 2.53
N TYR A 260 14.35 -18.50 3.21
CA TYR A 260 13.72 -17.22 3.54
C TYR A 260 14.07 -16.09 2.55
N LEU A 261 15.00 -16.29 1.60
CA LEU A 261 15.34 -15.26 0.60
C LEU A 261 14.11 -14.71 -0.14
N THR A 262 13.13 -15.56 -0.46
CA THR A 262 11.93 -15.22 -1.23
C THR A 262 11.11 -14.06 -0.62
N GLY A 263 10.96 -14.02 0.72
CA GLY A 263 10.19 -12.96 1.38
C GLY A 263 10.88 -11.59 1.31
N ASP A 264 12.21 -11.61 1.38
CA ASP A 264 13.07 -10.43 1.27
C ASP A 264 13.12 -9.92 -0.18
N GLU A 265 13.14 -10.84 -1.16
CA GLU A 265 12.94 -10.49 -2.56
C GLU A 265 11.57 -9.87 -2.82
N TRP A 266 10.49 -10.38 -2.22
CA TRP A 266 9.15 -9.79 -2.36
C TRP A 266 9.10 -8.34 -1.87
N LEU A 267 9.70 -8.06 -0.69
CA LEU A 267 9.80 -6.69 -0.15
C LEU A 267 10.67 -5.78 -1.02
N ARG A 268 11.83 -6.25 -1.50
CA ARG A 268 12.70 -5.49 -2.42
C ARG A 268 12.00 -5.18 -3.75
N LYS A 269 11.33 -6.18 -4.36
CA LYS A 269 10.55 -6.02 -5.61
C LYS A 269 9.37 -5.06 -5.43
N ALA A 270 8.68 -5.11 -4.29
CA ALA A 270 7.62 -4.17 -3.95
C ALA A 270 8.14 -2.74 -3.81
N ALA A 271 9.24 -2.53 -3.07
CA ALA A 271 9.89 -1.23 -2.91
C ALA A 271 10.35 -0.64 -4.24
N GLU A 272 10.96 -1.45 -5.11
CA GLU A 272 11.35 -1.00 -6.45
C GLU A 272 10.14 -0.63 -7.30
N THR A 273 9.09 -1.45 -7.28
CA THR A 273 7.86 -1.23 -8.05
C THR A 273 7.20 0.11 -7.72
N VAL A 274 6.98 0.40 -6.44
CA VAL A 274 6.29 1.65 -6.04
C VAL A 274 7.19 2.88 -6.18
N ARG A 275 8.51 2.71 -6.08
CA ARG A 275 9.49 3.75 -6.44
C ARG A 275 9.44 4.10 -7.93
N ARG A 276 9.34 3.09 -8.81
CA ARG A 276 9.10 3.29 -10.26
C ARG A 276 7.74 3.97 -10.52
N PHE A 277 6.75 3.74 -9.66
CA PHE A 277 5.47 4.46 -9.64
C PHE A 277 5.50 5.78 -8.82
N ALA A 278 6.70 6.35 -8.66
CA ALA A 278 6.96 7.69 -8.13
C ALA A 278 6.48 7.96 -6.69
N PHE A 279 6.38 6.92 -5.85
CA PHE A 279 6.36 7.10 -4.40
C PHE A 279 7.74 7.46 -3.86
N GLU A 280 7.77 8.39 -2.91
CA GLU A 280 8.90 8.58 -1.99
C GLU A 280 9.10 7.28 -1.18
N THR A 281 10.12 6.49 -1.50
CA THR A 281 10.23 5.10 -1.02
C THR A 281 11.49 4.85 -0.21
N ALA A 282 11.31 4.65 1.10
CA ALA A 282 12.33 4.11 1.99
C ALA A 282 12.30 2.57 1.97
N LEU A 283 13.48 1.96 1.94
CA LEU A 283 13.70 0.52 2.12
C LEU A 283 14.79 0.37 3.17
N ASP A 284 14.46 -0.26 4.29
CA ASP A 284 15.45 -0.91 5.15
C ASP A 284 15.70 -2.32 4.62
N ASP A 285 16.95 -2.76 4.67
CA ASP A 285 17.43 -4.03 4.13
C ASP A 285 18.46 -4.62 5.11
N THR A 286 18.17 -4.48 6.41
CA THR A 286 18.99 -4.89 7.55
C THR A 286 18.20 -5.80 8.50
N ALA A 287 18.89 -6.55 9.37
CA ALA A 287 18.24 -7.60 10.14
C ALA A 287 17.20 -7.14 11.20
N PRO A 288 17.36 -5.99 11.90
CA PRO A 288 16.34 -5.44 12.79
C PRO A 288 15.19 -4.78 12.02
N THR A 289 13.97 -4.86 12.54
CA THR A 289 12.84 -4.06 12.07
C THR A 289 13.03 -2.56 12.35
N PHE A 290 12.26 -1.72 11.67
CA PHE A 290 12.23 -0.28 11.94
C PHE A 290 12.10 0.00 13.43
N SER A 291 12.99 0.83 13.97
CA SER A 291 13.02 1.13 15.40
C SER A 291 11.87 2.04 15.84
N ALA A 292 11.59 2.11 17.15
CA ALA A 292 10.68 3.09 17.73
C ALA A 292 11.10 4.57 17.48
N GLY A 293 12.35 4.82 17.10
CA GLY A 293 12.88 6.13 16.70
C GLY A 293 12.68 6.46 15.21
N PHE A 294 12.40 5.48 14.35
CA PHE A 294 12.39 5.69 12.90
C PHE A 294 11.25 6.64 12.43
N PRO A 295 11.54 7.70 11.65
CA PRO A 295 10.59 8.77 11.34
C PRO A 295 9.61 8.43 10.19
N LEU A 296 8.73 7.45 10.41
CA LEU A 296 7.59 7.15 9.53
C LEU A 296 6.55 8.28 9.56
N SER A 297 6.66 9.22 8.62
CA SER A 297 5.67 10.26 8.35
C SER A 297 4.81 9.95 7.14
N GLN A 298 3.55 10.37 7.24
CA GLN A 298 2.59 10.45 6.13
C GLN A 298 2.58 9.16 5.30
N ILE A 299 2.33 8.03 5.96
CA ILE A 299 2.42 6.69 5.39
C ILE A 299 1.27 6.48 4.40
N GLY A 300 1.62 6.24 3.13
CA GLY A 300 0.69 5.77 2.11
C GLY A 300 0.78 4.26 1.90
N LEU A 301 1.97 3.69 1.96
CA LEU A 301 2.22 2.25 1.78
C LEU A 301 3.22 1.75 2.83
N TYR A 302 2.98 0.58 3.41
CA TYR A 302 3.91 -0.10 4.32
C TYR A 302 3.94 -1.61 4.09
N ALA A 303 5.13 -2.22 4.12
CA ALA A 303 5.30 -3.67 4.29
C ALA A 303 6.58 -3.99 5.09
N GLY A 304 6.53 -4.97 6.00
CA GLY A 304 7.70 -5.40 6.80
C GLY A 304 7.77 -6.88 7.18
N TRP A 305 8.86 -7.32 7.83
CA TRP A 305 9.12 -8.72 8.25
C TRP A 305 10.09 -8.75 9.48
N TYR A 306 9.99 -9.53 10.57
CA TYR A 306 9.16 -10.71 10.95
C TYR A 306 8.68 -10.65 12.42
N ASP A 307 8.55 -9.48 13.03
CA ASP A 307 8.17 -9.41 14.45
C ASP A 307 6.78 -10.03 14.68
N GLY A 308 6.62 -10.82 15.74
CA GLY A 308 5.37 -11.56 15.97
C GLY A 308 4.19 -10.70 16.43
N ASN A 309 4.50 -9.53 16.99
CA ASN A 309 3.57 -8.49 17.41
C ASN A 309 4.03 -7.14 16.85
N VAL A 310 3.09 -6.20 16.75
CA VAL A 310 3.32 -4.80 16.37
C VAL A 310 4.48 -4.21 17.15
N SER A 311 5.47 -3.68 16.42
CA SER A 311 6.74 -3.26 16.98
C SER A 311 7.17 -1.87 16.51
N GLY A 312 8.27 -1.39 17.09
CA GLY A 312 8.95 -0.16 16.72
C GLY A 312 8.02 1.05 16.53
N PRO A 313 7.96 1.66 15.33
CA PRO A 313 7.29 2.93 15.08
C PRO A 313 5.76 2.85 15.19
N PHE A 314 5.18 1.64 15.14
CA PHE A 314 3.75 1.39 15.22
C PHE A 314 3.24 1.28 16.67
N THR A 315 4.14 1.17 17.65
CA THR A 315 3.80 1.18 19.08
C THR A 315 3.35 2.56 19.59
N ARG A 316 3.71 3.64 18.87
CA ARG A 316 3.38 5.03 19.21
C ARG A 316 1.86 5.24 19.24
N ASP A 317 1.36 6.08 20.14
CA ASP A 317 -0.07 6.40 20.27
C ASP A 317 -0.70 6.77 18.93
N LYS A 318 -0.06 7.68 18.19
CA LYS A 318 -0.45 8.10 16.84
C LYS A 318 0.60 7.70 15.82
N VAL A 319 0.14 7.06 14.75
CA VAL A 319 0.90 6.78 13.52
C VAL A 319 0.31 7.61 12.39
N GLU A 320 1.14 8.11 11.48
CA GLU A 320 0.72 9.04 10.43
C GLU A 320 0.22 8.33 9.17
N PHE A 321 -0.66 7.33 9.29
CA PHE A 321 -1.34 6.76 8.12
C PHE A 321 -2.24 7.80 7.45
N LEU A 322 -2.11 7.96 6.13
CA LEU A 322 -3.02 8.79 5.34
C LEU A 322 -4.30 8.00 4.95
N PRO A 323 -5.41 8.68 4.64
CA PRO A 323 -6.58 8.03 4.05
C PRO A 323 -6.19 7.23 2.81
N GLY A 324 -6.69 6.00 2.72
CA GLY A 324 -6.34 5.05 1.67
C GLY A 324 -5.09 4.21 1.94
N ALA A 325 -4.32 4.46 3.01
CA ALA A 325 -3.05 3.78 3.21
C ALA A 325 -3.19 2.25 3.35
N VAL A 326 -2.30 1.53 2.69
CA VAL A 326 -2.25 0.06 2.72
C VAL A 326 -1.02 -0.40 3.48
N ALA A 327 -1.21 -1.25 4.47
CA ALA A 327 -0.17 -1.72 5.38
C ALA A 327 -0.14 -3.24 5.44
N TYR A 328 1.04 -3.84 5.51
CA TYR A 328 1.21 -5.29 5.65
C TYR A 328 2.39 -5.58 6.59
N HIS A 329 2.35 -6.69 7.31
CA HIS A 329 3.57 -7.24 7.92
C HIS A 329 3.57 -8.76 7.73
N LEU A 330 4.64 -9.26 7.13
CA LEU A 330 4.85 -10.67 6.88
C LEU A 330 5.09 -11.34 8.24
N HIS A 331 4.07 -12.00 8.77
CA HIS A 331 4.19 -12.87 9.94
C HIS A 331 3.08 -13.91 9.90
N SER A 332 3.40 -15.14 10.31
CA SER A 332 2.48 -16.29 10.25
C SER A 332 1.15 -16.07 10.97
N PHE A 333 1.17 -15.31 12.06
CA PHE A 333 -0.01 -15.04 12.90
C PHE A 333 -0.45 -13.57 12.82
N SER A 334 -0.06 -12.85 11.77
CA SER A 334 -0.33 -11.41 11.57
C SER A 334 -1.81 -11.00 11.70
N ALA A 335 -2.75 -11.92 11.44
CA ALA A 335 -4.19 -11.74 11.59
C ALA A 335 -4.83 -12.79 12.52
N HIS A 336 -4.10 -13.34 13.49
CA HIS A 336 -4.64 -14.38 14.38
C HIS A 336 -5.87 -13.94 15.20
N THR A 337 -5.97 -12.64 15.46
CA THR A 337 -7.18 -11.92 15.91
C THR A 337 -7.23 -10.54 15.21
N LEU A 338 -8.44 -10.05 14.95
CA LEU A 338 -8.72 -8.67 14.55
C LEU A 338 -9.35 -7.85 15.69
N ARG A 339 -9.70 -8.46 16.84
CA ARG A 339 -10.36 -7.82 17.99
C ARG A 339 -9.41 -7.10 18.96
N SER A 340 -8.11 -7.09 18.68
CA SER A 340 -7.08 -6.44 19.50
C SER A 340 -6.39 -5.31 18.74
N ALA A 341 -6.11 -4.20 19.44
CA ALA A 341 -5.39 -3.04 18.90
C ALA A 341 -3.88 -3.07 19.19
N ASP A 342 -3.41 -4.12 19.87
CA ASP A 342 -2.08 -4.23 20.50
C ASP A 342 -1.36 -5.58 20.24
N LYS A 343 -2.06 -6.62 19.77
CA LYS A 343 -1.51 -7.96 19.49
C LYS A 343 -1.42 -8.23 17.98
N ASN A 344 -0.43 -9.02 17.58
CA ASN A 344 -0.14 -9.33 16.18
C ASN A 344 -0.02 -8.05 15.34
N TRP A 345 -0.58 -7.99 14.12
CA TRP A 345 -0.36 -6.86 13.21
C TRP A 345 -1.62 -6.25 12.62
N CYS A 346 -2.56 -7.04 12.11
CA CYS A 346 -3.69 -6.50 11.35
C CYS A 346 -4.59 -5.61 12.21
N GLY A 347 -5.02 -6.07 13.38
CA GLY A 347 -5.79 -5.27 14.34
C GLY A 347 -5.09 -3.96 14.73
N PRO A 348 -3.82 -3.99 15.20
CA PRO A 348 -3.03 -2.80 15.46
C PRO A 348 -2.91 -1.83 14.27
N LEU A 349 -2.56 -2.30 13.07
CA LEU A 349 -2.40 -1.45 11.88
C LEU A 349 -3.71 -0.68 11.56
N LEU A 350 -4.85 -1.37 11.65
CA LEU A 350 -6.17 -0.79 11.43
C LEU A 350 -6.54 0.23 12.54
N ALA A 351 -6.26 -0.09 13.81
CA ALA A 351 -6.45 0.83 14.94
C ALA A 351 -5.57 2.08 14.84
N LYS A 352 -4.35 1.95 14.31
CA LYS A 352 -3.43 3.07 14.06
C LYS A 352 -3.77 3.89 12.81
N GLY A 353 -4.72 3.45 12.00
CA GLY A 353 -5.31 4.24 10.91
C GLY A 353 -5.20 3.65 9.50
N ALA A 354 -4.53 2.51 9.30
CA ALA A 354 -4.45 1.86 7.99
C ALA A 354 -5.85 1.60 7.40
N THR A 355 -5.99 1.76 6.08
CA THR A 355 -7.27 1.61 5.37
C THR A 355 -7.50 0.19 4.90
N ALA A 356 -6.42 -0.51 4.56
CA ALA A 356 -6.46 -1.94 4.26
C ALA A 356 -5.20 -2.65 4.76
N THR A 357 -5.34 -3.93 5.05
CA THR A 357 -4.25 -4.85 5.41
C THR A 357 -4.54 -6.27 4.92
N LEU A 358 -3.52 -7.10 4.84
CA LEU A 358 -3.63 -8.55 4.67
C LEU A 358 -2.91 -9.22 5.83
N GLY A 359 -3.27 -10.45 6.16
CA GLY A 359 -2.55 -11.22 7.16
C GLY A 359 -3.02 -12.67 7.23
N CYS A 360 -2.34 -13.46 8.05
CA CYS A 360 -2.61 -14.88 8.21
C CYS A 360 -3.20 -15.18 9.60
N VAL A 361 -4.29 -15.95 9.62
CA VAL A 361 -5.06 -16.27 10.84
C VAL A 361 -4.43 -17.39 11.66
N GLU A 362 -3.71 -18.28 10.99
CA GLU A 362 -2.89 -19.37 11.52
C GLU A 362 -1.65 -19.53 10.61
N GLU A 363 -0.72 -20.40 10.99
CA GLU A 363 0.56 -20.62 10.28
C GLU A 363 0.39 -20.98 8.77
N PRO A 364 0.84 -20.11 7.85
CA PRO A 364 0.67 -20.30 6.40
C PRO A 364 1.86 -20.99 5.71
N PHE A 365 3.02 -21.06 6.36
CA PHE A 365 4.36 -21.10 5.75
C PHE A 365 4.64 -19.90 4.82
N LEU A 366 5.93 -19.57 4.58
CA LEU A 366 6.28 -18.42 3.73
C LEU A 366 5.66 -18.50 2.32
N ALA A 367 5.62 -19.70 1.72
CA ALA A 367 5.01 -19.90 0.39
C ALA A 367 3.47 -19.73 0.37
N GLY A 368 2.82 -19.75 1.54
CA GLY A 368 1.38 -19.51 1.69
C GLY A 368 1.01 -18.05 1.98
N THR A 369 1.99 -17.14 2.10
CA THR A 369 1.74 -15.69 2.24
C THR A 369 1.69 -15.00 0.86
N PRO A 370 1.11 -13.79 0.75
CA PRO A 370 1.04 -13.07 -0.53
C PRO A 370 2.40 -12.62 -1.08
N ASP A 371 2.62 -12.80 -2.38
CA ASP A 371 3.75 -12.19 -3.13
C ASP A 371 3.55 -10.67 -3.16
N LEU A 372 4.36 -9.95 -2.37
CA LEU A 372 4.25 -8.49 -2.26
C LEU A 372 4.69 -7.76 -3.53
N GLY A 373 5.59 -8.33 -4.32
CA GLY A 373 5.96 -7.78 -5.63
C GLY A 373 4.76 -7.75 -6.58
N VAL A 374 4.01 -8.85 -6.65
CA VAL A 374 2.76 -8.94 -7.40
C VAL A 374 1.69 -8.01 -6.80
N PHE A 375 1.48 -8.06 -5.48
CA PHE A 375 0.45 -7.25 -4.81
C PHE A 375 0.61 -5.75 -5.08
N PHE A 376 1.78 -5.18 -4.77
CA PHE A 376 2.00 -3.75 -4.92
C PHE A 376 2.02 -3.33 -6.40
N HIS A 377 2.49 -4.20 -7.32
CA HIS A 377 2.39 -3.93 -8.76
C HIS A 377 0.93 -3.85 -9.22
N ARG A 378 0.09 -4.84 -8.86
CA ARG A 378 -1.31 -4.88 -9.30
C ARG A 378 -2.11 -3.71 -8.71
N LEU A 379 -1.91 -3.42 -7.43
CA LEU A 379 -2.57 -2.29 -6.76
C LEU A 379 -2.16 -0.93 -7.35
N THR A 380 -0.85 -0.71 -7.60
CA THR A 380 -0.34 0.59 -8.06
C THR A 380 -0.30 0.70 -9.59
N ALA A 381 0.72 0.10 -10.22
CA ALA A 381 1.01 0.26 -11.65
C ALA A 381 -0.09 -0.25 -12.57
N ALA A 382 -0.84 -1.31 -12.17
CA ALA A 382 -1.95 -1.82 -12.96
C ALA A 382 -3.32 -1.22 -12.60
N GLY A 383 -3.42 -0.43 -11.51
CA GLY A 383 -4.65 0.23 -11.07
C GLY A 383 -5.78 -0.71 -10.64
N TRP A 384 -5.46 -1.92 -10.17
CA TRP A 384 -6.45 -2.91 -9.74
C TRP A 384 -7.08 -2.53 -8.39
N THR A 385 -8.25 -3.09 -8.07
CA THR A 385 -8.84 -3.01 -6.73
C THR A 385 -7.99 -3.76 -5.70
N LEU A 386 -8.21 -3.46 -4.41
CA LEU A 386 -7.63 -4.20 -3.30
C LEU A 386 -7.87 -5.72 -3.43
N GLY A 387 -9.11 -6.14 -3.71
CA GLY A 387 -9.45 -7.56 -3.85
C GLY A 387 -8.76 -8.20 -5.06
N GLU A 388 -8.73 -7.51 -6.19
CA GLU A 388 -8.04 -7.96 -7.40
C GLU A 388 -6.55 -8.17 -7.16
N ALA A 389 -5.87 -7.18 -6.57
CA ALA A 389 -4.45 -7.24 -6.28
C ALA A 389 -4.11 -8.31 -5.22
N ALA A 390 -4.93 -8.43 -4.18
CA ALA A 390 -4.72 -9.36 -3.08
C ALA A 390 -4.80 -10.84 -3.51
N TYR A 391 -5.78 -11.21 -4.35
CA TYR A 391 -5.90 -12.59 -4.83
C TYR A 391 -4.93 -12.92 -5.96
N ALA A 392 -4.54 -11.95 -6.81
CA ALA A 392 -3.47 -12.16 -7.78
C ALA A 392 -2.12 -12.46 -7.10
N ALA A 393 -1.90 -11.91 -5.89
CA ALA A 393 -0.69 -12.13 -5.11
C ALA A 393 -0.66 -13.45 -4.31
N GLN A 394 -1.79 -14.14 -4.16
CA GLN A 394 -1.86 -15.37 -3.36
C GLN A 394 -1.65 -16.62 -4.22
N GLY A 395 -0.65 -17.44 -3.90
CA GLY A 395 -0.44 -18.75 -4.52
C GLY A 395 -1.48 -19.81 -4.11
N SER A 396 -2.21 -19.57 -3.02
CA SER A 396 -3.08 -20.55 -2.36
C SER A 396 -4.45 -19.98 -1.96
N LEU A 397 -5.48 -20.82 -2.02
CA LEU A 397 -6.82 -20.65 -1.46
C LEU A 397 -7.10 -21.77 -0.43
N SER A 398 -8.24 -21.73 0.26
CA SER A 398 -8.58 -22.69 1.33
C SER A 398 -7.51 -22.72 2.44
N TRP A 399 -6.88 -21.56 2.70
CA TRP A 399 -5.69 -21.45 3.53
C TRP A 399 -5.80 -20.25 4.49
N GLN A 400 -4.68 -19.78 5.04
CA GLN A 400 -4.70 -18.91 6.22
C GLN A 400 -4.84 -17.41 5.93
N THR A 401 -4.76 -16.96 4.67
CA THR A 401 -4.78 -15.53 4.34
C THR A 401 -6.19 -14.94 4.40
N THR A 402 -6.32 -13.82 5.12
CA THR A 402 -7.50 -12.93 5.13
C THR A 402 -7.13 -11.55 4.58
N ILE A 403 -8.11 -10.86 3.99
CA ILE A 403 -7.96 -9.51 3.42
C ILE A 403 -8.92 -8.58 4.18
N VAL A 404 -8.40 -7.53 4.81
CA VAL A 404 -9.21 -6.59 5.61
C VAL A 404 -9.20 -5.21 4.95
N GLY A 405 -10.38 -4.73 4.59
CA GLY A 405 -10.59 -3.53 3.79
C GLY A 405 -11.71 -3.71 2.77
N ASP A 406 -12.08 -2.63 2.09
CA ASP A 406 -13.07 -2.66 1.02
C ASP A 406 -12.47 -3.34 -0.24
N PRO A 407 -12.99 -4.49 -0.72
CA PRO A 407 -12.41 -5.17 -1.86
C PRO A 407 -12.59 -4.42 -3.18
N LEU A 408 -13.51 -3.46 -3.26
CA LEU A 408 -13.70 -2.58 -4.42
C LEU A 408 -12.74 -1.38 -4.43
N TYR A 409 -11.97 -1.16 -3.35
CA TYR A 409 -11.07 -0.02 -3.21
C TYR A 409 -10.05 0.08 -4.34
N ARG A 410 -10.15 1.12 -5.18
CA ARG A 410 -9.29 1.35 -6.37
C ARG A 410 -8.52 2.69 -6.30
N PRO A 411 -7.41 2.77 -5.54
CA PRO A 411 -6.70 4.04 -5.30
C PRO A 411 -6.17 4.78 -6.54
N PHE A 412 -6.05 4.10 -7.68
CA PHE A 412 -5.49 4.65 -8.93
C PHE A 412 -6.46 4.55 -10.12
N GLY A 413 -7.78 4.51 -9.87
CA GLY A 413 -8.80 4.47 -10.93
C GLY A 413 -8.99 5.80 -11.68
N ARG A 414 -8.67 6.94 -11.04
CA ARG A 414 -8.71 8.28 -11.66
C ARG A 414 -7.46 8.56 -12.49
N HIS A 415 -7.60 9.18 -13.66
CA HIS A 415 -6.45 9.60 -14.46
C HIS A 415 -5.63 10.67 -13.72
N PRO A 416 -4.29 10.55 -13.62
CA PRO A 416 -3.47 11.45 -12.79
C PRO A 416 -3.61 12.93 -13.12
N GLY A 417 -3.71 13.29 -14.41
CA GLY A 417 -3.89 14.67 -14.85
C GLY A 417 -5.25 15.29 -14.48
N GLU A 418 -6.31 14.48 -14.49
CA GLU A 418 -7.64 14.92 -14.05
C GLU A 418 -7.66 15.17 -12.54
N LEU A 419 -7.05 14.26 -11.78
CA LEU A 419 -6.91 14.38 -10.34
C LEU A 419 -6.09 15.61 -9.95
N HIS A 420 -4.96 15.86 -10.62
CA HIS A 420 -4.15 17.05 -10.43
C HIS A 420 -4.96 18.35 -10.67
N THR A 421 -5.69 18.40 -11.80
CA THR A 421 -6.52 19.55 -12.18
C THR A 421 -7.66 19.81 -11.18
N ASP A 422 -8.29 18.75 -10.67
CA ASP A 422 -9.32 18.81 -9.64
C ASP A 422 -8.77 19.31 -8.29
N LEU A 423 -7.61 18.81 -7.85
CA LEU A 423 -6.95 19.28 -6.62
C LEU A 423 -6.58 20.77 -6.68
N LEU A 424 -6.05 21.24 -7.82
CA LEU A 424 -5.81 22.67 -8.07
C LEU A 424 -7.08 23.50 -7.98
N LYS A 425 -8.15 23.10 -8.70
CA LYS A 425 -9.45 23.79 -8.71
C LYS A 425 -10.05 23.91 -7.30
N ARG A 426 -9.94 22.86 -6.50
CA ARG A 426 -10.41 22.82 -5.10
C ARG A 426 -9.45 23.48 -4.11
N ARG A 427 -8.28 23.98 -4.54
CA ARG A 427 -7.20 24.49 -3.68
C ARG A 427 -6.81 23.50 -2.57
N SER A 428 -6.82 22.21 -2.89
CA SER A 428 -6.57 21.15 -1.91
C SER A 428 -5.08 21.10 -1.55
N PRO A 429 -4.71 21.01 -0.25
CA PRO A 429 -3.31 20.88 0.15
C PRO A 429 -2.66 19.58 -0.37
N LEU A 430 -3.46 18.61 -0.80
CA LEU A 430 -2.96 17.37 -1.42
C LEU A 430 -2.32 17.60 -2.79
N VAL A 431 -2.52 18.76 -3.44
CA VAL A 431 -1.82 19.08 -4.69
C VAL A 431 -0.30 19.07 -4.54
N ALA A 432 0.22 19.35 -3.33
CA ALA A 432 1.63 19.20 -3.01
C ALA A 432 2.15 17.76 -3.23
N TRP A 433 1.36 16.74 -2.89
CA TRP A 433 1.72 15.34 -3.17
C TRP A 433 1.65 15.03 -4.67
N SER A 434 0.75 15.69 -5.39
CA SER A 434 0.67 15.57 -6.85
C SER A 434 1.91 16.15 -7.54
N HIS A 435 2.34 17.36 -7.16
CA HIS A 435 3.60 17.96 -7.64
C HIS A 435 4.83 17.11 -7.27
N LEU A 436 4.89 16.57 -6.04
CA LEU A 436 5.96 15.66 -5.63
C LEU A 436 6.01 14.40 -6.52
N ARG A 437 4.85 13.83 -6.86
CA ARG A 437 4.76 12.67 -7.76
C ARG A 437 5.18 13.03 -9.19
N VAL A 438 4.85 14.23 -9.69
CA VAL A 438 5.35 14.74 -10.98
C VAL A 438 6.87 14.83 -10.98
N VAL A 439 7.47 15.42 -9.93
CA VAL A 439 8.94 15.48 -9.78
C VAL A 439 9.56 14.08 -9.81
N ASN A 440 9.01 13.14 -9.06
CA ASN A 440 9.54 11.78 -8.98
C ASN A 440 9.39 10.99 -10.29
N LEU A 441 8.31 11.17 -11.05
CA LEU A 441 8.15 10.56 -12.37
C LEU A 441 9.20 11.08 -13.36
N ASN A 442 9.42 12.40 -13.41
CA ASN A 442 10.39 13.01 -14.32
C ASN A 442 11.84 12.59 -13.96
N LEU A 443 12.20 12.56 -12.67
CA LEU A 443 13.49 12.04 -12.21
C LEU A 443 13.70 10.56 -12.59
N ALA A 444 12.65 9.73 -12.49
CA ALA A 444 12.71 8.32 -12.90
C ALA A 444 12.82 8.14 -14.43
N GLN A 445 12.36 9.12 -15.21
CA GLN A 445 12.50 9.17 -16.67
C GLN A 445 13.81 9.81 -17.14
N GLY A 446 14.68 10.25 -16.22
CA GLY A 446 16.02 10.78 -16.52
C GLY A 446 16.11 12.32 -16.60
N THR A 447 15.04 13.06 -16.32
CA THR A 447 15.09 14.53 -16.19
C THR A 447 16.03 14.93 -15.06
N SER A 448 16.79 16.00 -15.24
CA SER A 448 17.82 16.38 -14.26
C SER A 448 17.21 16.91 -12.95
N ALA A 449 17.96 16.77 -11.86
CA ALA A 449 17.59 17.39 -10.59
C ALA A 449 17.52 18.93 -10.69
N ALA A 450 18.29 19.56 -11.58
CA ALA A 450 18.30 21.00 -11.79
C ALA A 450 16.98 21.50 -12.41
N GLU A 451 16.48 20.81 -13.43
CA GLU A 451 15.17 21.10 -14.03
C GLU A 451 14.03 20.93 -13.02
N MET A 452 14.09 19.89 -12.17
CA MET A 452 13.07 19.66 -11.14
C MET A 452 13.13 20.67 -9.98
N VAL A 453 14.32 21.22 -9.66
CA VAL A 453 14.44 22.39 -8.79
C VAL A 453 13.81 23.62 -9.44
N GLY A 454 14.00 23.82 -10.76
CA GLY A 454 13.31 24.87 -11.53
C GLY A 454 11.79 24.75 -11.43
N TYR A 455 11.25 23.58 -11.80
CA TYR A 455 9.82 23.27 -11.70
C TYR A 455 9.25 23.54 -10.31
N LEU A 456 9.91 23.08 -9.23
CA LEU A 456 9.45 23.30 -7.86
C LEU A 456 9.40 24.79 -7.49
N ASN A 457 10.39 25.60 -7.93
CA ASN A 457 10.41 27.04 -7.66
C ASN A 457 9.29 27.81 -8.39
N GLU A 458 8.77 27.28 -9.49
CA GLU A 458 7.65 27.86 -10.24
C GLU A 458 6.27 27.57 -9.60
N GLN A 459 6.13 26.48 -8.84
CA GLN A 459 4.84 26.14 -8.21
C GLN A 459 4.59 27.04 -6.99
N ALA A 460 3.39 27.61 -6.89
CA ALA A 460 3.03 28.52 -5.80
C ALA A 460 3.03 27.80 -4.44
N GLU A 461 2.60 26.55 -4.44
CA GLU A 461 2.42 25.66 -3.29
C GLU A 461 3.75 25.25 -2.65
N THR A 462 4.87 25.31 -3.39
CA THR A 462 6.20 25.05 -2.82
C THR A 462 6.53 26.04 -1.70
N LYS A 463 6.01 27.27 -1.73
CA LYS A 463 6.31 28.29 -0.70
C LYS A 463 5.70 27.95 0.68
N THR A 464 4.64 27.16 0.71
CA THR A 464 3.84 26.86 1.91
C THR A 464 3.76 25.37 2.26
N SER A 465 4.32 24.48 1.43
CA SER A 465 4.27 23.04 1.64
C SER A 465 5.59 22.50 2.17
N ALA A 466 5.59 22.03 3.42
CA ALA A 466 6.74 21.32 3.99
C ALA A 466 7.15 20.08 3.18
N VAL A 467 6.20 19.41 2.50
CA VAL A 467 6.46 18.25 1.63
C VAL A 467 7.28 18.64 0.39
N LEU A 468 6.95 19.79 -0.24
CA LEU A 468 7.68 20.27 -1.41
C LEU A 468 9.02 20.91 -1.05
N LEU A 469 9.08 21.62 0.08
CA LEU A 469 10.31 22.23 0.59
C LEU A 469 11.32 21.17 1.06
N GLU A 470 10.87 20.08 1.67
CA GLU A 470 11.69 18.90 1.95
C GLU A 470 12.32 18.36 0.67
N LYS A 471 11.51 18.10 -0.36
CA LYS A 471 11.99 17.61 -1.66
C LYS A 471 12.93 18.59 -2.37
N LEU A 472 12.65 19.89 -2.29
CA LEU A 472 13.50 20.95 -2.85
C LEU A 472 14.89 20.91 -2.20
N GLY A 473 14.95 20.77 -0.87
CA GLY A 473 16.20 20.64 -0.14
C GLY A 473 16.97 19.38 -0.51
N ASP A 474 16.29 18.24 -0.63
CA ASP A 474 16.91 16.97 -1.04
C ASP A 474 17.54 17.05 -2.45
N LEU A 475 16.84 17.71 -3.40
CA LEU A 475 17.36 17.93 -4.75
C LEU A 475 18.51 18.94 -4.79
N GLN A 476 18.47 19.99 -3.97
CA GLN A 476 19.58 20.95 -3.83
C GLN A 476 20.83 20.28 -3.25
N LEU A 477 20.67 19.40 -2.24
CA LEU A 477 21.78 18.60 -1.71
C LEU A 477 22.37 17.68 -2.78
N LYS A 478 21.52 17.02 -3.58
CA LYS A 478 21.95 16.19 -4.73
C LYS A 478 22.69 16.98 -5.81
N LEU A 479 22.46 18.29 -5.91
CA LEU A 479 23.17 19.23 -6.79
C LEU A 479 24.38 19.90 -6.12
N GLU A 480 24.87 19.33 -5.01
CA GLU A 480 26.02 19.83 -4.23
C GLU A 480 25.84 21.29 -3.74
N LYS A 481 24.61 21.68 -3.41
CA LYS A 481 24.24 23.01 -2.86
C LYS A 481 23.74 22.91 -1.42
N PRO A 482 24.61 22.55 -0.45
CA PRO A 482 24.20 22.20 0.91
C PRO A 482 23.62 23.38 1.72
N GLU A 483 24.04 24.63 1.46
CA GLU A 483 23.48 25.81 2.13
C GLU A 483 22.03 26.04 1.72
N LEU A 484 21.71 25.90 0.43
CA LEU A 484 20.34 26.02 -0.08
C LEU A 484 19.47 24.87 0.42
N ALA A 485 20.02 23.66 0.52
CA ALA A 485 19.31 22.53 1.11
C ALA A 485 18.86 22.82 2.55
N VAL A 486 19.77 23.35 3.37
CA VAL A 486 19.46 23.80 4.75
C VAL A 486 18.41 24.90 4.75
N GLU A 487 18.50 25.91 3.88
CA GLU A 487 17.50 26.98 3.78
C GLU A 487 16.09 26.45 3.42
N SER A 488 16.02 25.49 2.49
CA SER A 488 14.76 24.83 2.12
C SER A 488 14.19 23.99 3.26
N TRP A 489 15.02 23.26 4.01
CA TRP A 489 14.56 22.53 5.20
C TRP A 489 14.17 23.45 6.36
N ASP A 490 14.83 24.60 6.55
CA ASP A 490 14.40 25.64 7.50
C ASP A 490 13.01 26.18 7.15
N LYS A 491 12.77 26.49 5.87
CA LYS A 491 11.43 26.84 5.37
C LYS A 491 10.42 25.70 5.55
N ALA A 492 10.84 24.44 5.34
CA ALA A 492 9.98 23.28 5.57
C ALA A 492 9.57 23.18 7.05
N LEU A 493 10.51 23.35 7.98
CA LEU A 493 10.27 23.32 9.44
C LEU A 493 9.37 24.46 9.93
N ALA A 494 9.40 25.61 9.25
CA ALA A 494 8.48 26.73 9.51
C ALA A 494 7.06 26.47 9.00
N ASN A 495 6.89 25.70 7.91
CA ASN A 495 5.60 25.38 7.28
C ASN A 495 4.90 24.16 7.91
N GLN A 496 4.92 24.07 9.25
CA GLN A 496 4.14 23.11 10.06
C GLN A 496 4.18 21.65 9.56
N PRO A 497 5.37 21.04 9.41
CA PRO A 497 5.50 19.62 9.06
C PRO A 497 4.85 18.75 10.14
N THR A 498 4.40 17.55 9.75
CA THR A 498 3.89 16.56 10.71
C THR A 498 4.98 16.14 11.70
N PRO A 499 4.63 15.65 12.91
CA PRO A 499 5.62 15.27 13.93
C PRO A 499 6.75 14.38 13.40
N GLN A 500 6.44 13.36 12.60
CA GLN A 500 7.47 12.47 12.05
C GLN A 500 8.20 13.06 10.84
N GLN A 501 7.59 14.01 10.11
CA GLN A 501 8.28 14.77 9.05
C GLN A 501 9.27 15.77 9.67
N ARG A 502 8.92 16.40 10.79
CA ARG A 502 9.81 17.25 11.59
C ARG A 502 11.06 16.49 12.03
N VAL A 503 10.92 15.28 12.57
CA VAL A 503 12.08 14.45 12.98
C VAL A 503 13.01 14.18 11.79
N ARG A 504 12.48 13.80 10.61
CA ARG A 504 13.31 13.57 9.41
C ARG A 504 14.01 14.85 8.92
N LEU A 505 13.29 15.96 8.84
CA LEU A 505 13.85 17.27 8.47
C LEU A 505 14.97 17.71 9.42
N LEU A 506 14.75 17.57 10.74
CA LEU A 506 15.75 17.90 11.74
C LEU A 506 16.98 17.01 11.65
N LEU A 507 16.83 15.70 11.40
CA LEU A 507 17.96 14.78 11.21
C LEU A 507 18.82 15.22 10.02
N ALA A 508 18.22 15.39 8.84
CA ALA A 508 18.93 15.82 7.62
C ALA A 508 19.62 17.18 7.82
N ARG A 509 18.90 18.14 8.41
CA ARG A 509 19.40 19.49 8.72
C ARG A 509 20.56 19.47 9.72
N ALA A 510 20.44 18.74 10.83
CA ALA A 510 21.45 18.70 11.88
C ALA A 510 22.77 18.08 11.37
N GLU A 511 22.68 16.98 10.63
CA GLU A 511 23.85 16.38 9.98
C GLU A 511 24.52 17.33 8.98
N GLN A 512 23.73 18.04 8.17
CA GLN A 512 24.29 18.94 7.17
C GLN A 512 24.91 20.19 7.80
N LEU A 513 24.31 20.74 8.86
CA LEU A 513 24.89 21.85 9.63
C LEU A 513 26.21 21.44 10.30
N THR A 514 26.31 20.24 10.86
CA THR A 514 27.57 19.69 11.39
C THR A 514 28.64 19.55 10.30
N LYS A 515 28.28 19.11 9.08
CA LYS A 515 29.21 19.06 7.93
C LYS A 515 29.66 20.45 7.47
N LEU A 516 28.79 21.46 7.55
CA LEU A 516 29.07 22.87 7.22
C LEU A 516 29.78 23.65 8.34
N GLY A 517 30.20 22.99 9.44
CA GLY A 517 30.83 23.64 10.60
C GLY A 517 29.94 24.66 11.30
N ARG A 518 28.61 24.58 11.15
CA ARG A 518 27.64 25.48 11.79
C ARG A 518 27.27 24.94 13.18
N GLU A 519 28.26 24.90 14.07
CA GLU A 519 28.22 24.18 15.35
C GLU A 519 27.04 24.59 16.25
N ILE A 520 26.74 25.89 16.40
CA ILE A 520 25.61 26.36 17.24
C ILE A 520 24.24 25.94 16.64
N PRO A 521 23.91 26.25 15.37
CA PRO A 521 22.68 25.76 14.74
C PRO A 521 22.54 24.23 14.73
N ALA A 522 23.65 23.49 14.59
CA ALA A 522 23.67 22.04 14.67
C ALA A 522 23.31 21.55 16.08
N LEU A 523 23.96 22.09 17.12
CA LEU A 523 23.68 21.75 18.52
C LEU A 523 22.20 21.95 18.87
N VAL A 524 21.60 23.06 18.45
CA VAL A 524 20.17 23.34 18.68
C VAL A 524 19.28 22.29 18.02
N ALA A 525 19.57 21.89 16.78
CA ALA A 525 18.80 20.85 16.08
C ALA A 525 18.94 19.47 16.74
N TRP A 526 20.14 19.11 17.18
CA TRP A 526 20.38 17.87 17.95
C TRP A 526 19.64 17.88 19.31
N GLN A 527 19.55 19.04 19.98
CA GLN A 527 18.79 19.20 21.23
C GLN A 527 17.26 19.15 21.03
N GLU A 528 16.74 19.57 19.87
CA GLU A 528 15.33 19.37 19.51
C GLU A 528 15.05 17.88 19.26
N LEU A 529 15.93 17.18 18.55
CA LEU A 529 15.82 15.74 18.28
C LEU A 529 15.84 14.89 19.56
N GLU A 530 16.70 15.19 20.53
CA GLU A 530 16.76 14.45 21.81
C GLU A 530 15.43 14.48 22.57
N LYS A 531 14.64 15.55 22.41
CA LYS A 531 13.32 15.71 23.05
C LYS A 531 12.18 15.03 22.28
N LEU A 532 12.35 14.83 20.97
CA LEU A 532 11.31 14.29 20.08
C LEU A 532 11.43 12.78 19.87
N LEU A 533 12.62 12.20 20.00
CA LEU A 533 12.86 10.78 19.79
C LEU A 533 12.56 9.96 21.07
N PRO A 534 11.77 8.87 20.97
CA PRO A 534 11.63 7.92 22.07
C PRO A 534 12.91 7.08 22.25
N PRO A 535 13.03 6.31 23.34
CA PRO A 535 14.14 5.35 23.54
C PRO A 535 14.36 4.45 22.31
N SER A 536 15.51 4.62 21.65
CA SER A 536 15.80 4.04 20.34
C SER A 536 17.30 4.15 20.00
N PRO A 537 17.82 3.36 19.03
CA PRO A 537 19.16 3.55 18.48
C PRO A 537 19.41 4.97 17.94
N GLU A 538 18.39 5.60 17.35
CA GLU A 538 18.43 6.97 16.83
C GLU A 538 18.63 7.98 17.97
N LEU A 539 17.93 7.83 19.10
CA LEU A 539 18.15 8.67 20.27
C LEU A 539 19.58 8.54 20.82
N ASN A 540 20.14 7.31 20.81
CA ASN A 540 21.53 7.09 21.24
C ASN A 540 22.52 7.81 20.32
N ARG A 541 22.35 7.68 18.99
CA ARG A 541 23.15 8.42 17.99
C ARG A 541 23.02 9.94 18.15
N VAL A 542 21.83 10.45 18.46
CA VAL A 542 21.63 11.89 18.73
C VAL A 542 22.40 12.34 19.98
N LYS A 543 22.41 11.54 21.05
CA LYS A 543 23.19 11.82 22.26
C LYS A 543 24.70 11.81 22.01
N GLU A 544 25.20 10.88 21.21
CA GLU A 544 26.60 10.85 20.77
C GLU A 544 26.96 12.15 20.01
N ARG A 545 26.13 12.56 19.03
CA ARG A 545 26.33 13.83 18.31
C ARG A 545 26.24 15.07 19.20
N LEU A 546 25.42 15.05 20.24
CA LEU A 546 25.36 16.12 21.24
C LEU A 546 26.66 16.24 22.04
N GLU A 547 27.25 15.13 22.47
CA GLU A 547 28.54 15.16 23.18
C GLU A 547 29.69 15.59 22.26
N GLU A 548 29.73 15.10 21.02
CA GLU A 548 30.68 15.58 20.00
C GLU A 548 30.59 17.11 19.81
N ALA A 549 29.38 17.65 19.63
CA ALA A 549 29.15 19.08 19.45
C ALA A 549 29.55 19.90 20.70
N LYS A 550 29.23 19.42 21.90
CA LYS A 550 29.67 20.04 23.17
C LYS A 550 31.19 20.06 23.30
N VAL A 551 31.89 19.02 22.86
CA VAL A 551 33.37 18.99 22.88
C VAL A 551 33.96 20.00 21.91
N ARG A 552 33.42 20.13 20.69
CA ARG A 552 33.89 21.12 19.68
C ARG A 552 33.70 22.57 20.11
N LEU A 553 32.66 22.85 20.88
CA LEU A 553 32.33 24.19 21.39
C LEU A 553 33.13 24.59 22.65
N LYS A 554 33.90 23.68 23.26
CA LYS A 554 34.83 24.06 24.33
C LYS A 554 35.99 24.88 23.74
N PRO A 555 36.40 25.99 24.37
CA PRO A 555 37.56 26.74 23.89
C PRO A 555 38.80 25.84 23.92
N LYS A 556 39.54 25.80 22.81
CA LYS A 556 40.88 25.20 22.78
C LYS A 556 41.75 25.97 23.78
N LYS A 557 42.30 25.26 24.76
CA LYS A 557 43.31 25.79 25.68
C LYS A 557 44.64 25.98 24.98
#